data_AF-A0A7V5P0K1-F1
#
_entry.id   AF-A0A7V5P0K1-F1
#
_cell.length_a   1.000
_cell.length_b   1.000
_cell.length_c   1.000
_cell.angle_alpha   90.00
_cell.angle_beta   90.00
_cell.angle_gamma   90.00
#
_symmetry.space_group_name_H-M   'P 1'
#
loop_
_entity.id
_entity.type
_entity.pdbx_description
1 polymer ?
#
loop_
_entity_poly.entity_id
_entity_poly.type
_entity_poly.pdbx_seq_one_letter_code
_entity_poly.pdbx_strand_id
1 'polypeptide(L)'
;MKLRLSLFLFLLFFSPSLVLAFQFTPQVEKRSLREQRVRKFFSVCPPFYLRDEKGQIIDPVHNKNADEPYSPKKTCGQCHDYQRITSAYHFEQGRQEKAPSWMKERYPWVKSPGQYGGRW
;
A
#
# COMPACT_ATOMS: atom_id res chain seq x y z
N MET A 1 -29.66 -19.69 -45.85
CA MET A 1 -29.02 -18.40 -45.51
C MET A 1 -29.06 -18.02 -44.03
N LYS A 2 -29.95 -18.57 -43.18
CA LYS A 2 -30.05 -18.17 -41.75
C LYS A 2 -29.00 -18.78 -40.81
N LEU A 3 -28.36 -19.89 -41.19
CA LEU A 3 -27.37 -20.57 -40.33
C LEU A 3 -25.96 -19.94 -40.35
N ARG A 4 -25.59 -19.26 -41.45
CA ARG A 4 -24.27 -18.61 -41.58
C ARG A 4 -24.19 -17.25 -40.86
N LEU A 5 -25.33 -16.57 -40.70
CA LEU A 5 -25.41 -15.30 -39.99
C LEU A 5 -25.29 -15.49 -38.46
N SER A 6 -25.75 -16.63 -37.94
CA SER A 6 -25.67 -16.94 -36.51
C SER A 6 -24.26 -17.30 -36.04
N LEU A 7 -23.45 -17.93 -36.91
CA LEU A 7 -22.05 -18.27 -36.58
C LEU A 7 -21.15 -17.03 -36.59
N PHE A 8 -21.43 -16.06 -37.47
CA PHE A 8 -20.72 -14.78 -37.50
C PHE A 8 -21.03 -13.89 -36.29
N LEU A 9 -22.27 -13.90 -35.80
CA LEU A 9 -22.62 -13.19 -34.56
C LEU A 9 -21.97 -13.84 -33.33
N PHE A 10 -21.90 -15.17 -33.27
CA PHE A 10 -21.29 -15.87 -32.14
C PHE A 10 -19.79 -15.58 -32.02
N LEU A 11 -19.08 -15.48 -33.16
CA LEU A 11 -17.65 -15.15 -33.18
C LEU A 11 -17.35 -13.68 -32.82
N LEU A 12 -18.32 -12.76 -32.99
CA LEU A 12 -18.18 -11.36 -32.56
C LEU A 12 -18.37 -11.18 -31.04
N PHE A 13 -19.13 -12.06 -30.38
CA PHE A 13 -19.33 -12.04 -28.92
C PHE A 13 -18.38 -12.97 -28.14
N PHE A 14 -17.79 -13.97 -28.80
CA PHE A 14 -16.80 -14.90 -28.23
C PHE A 14 -15.37 -14.68 -28.75
N SER A 15 -15.07 -13.54 -29.36
CA SER A 15 -13.68 -13.07 -29.41
C SER A 15 -13.32 -12.74 -27.98
N PRO A 16 -12.43 -13.50 -27.30
CA PRO A 16 -11.92 -13.05 -26.02
C PRO A 16 -11.23 -11.74 -26.33
N SER A 17 -11.86 -10.64 -25.90
CA SER A 17 -11.28 -9.33 -25.95
C SER A 17 -9.84 -9.50 -25.55
N LEU A 18 -8.93 -9.25 -26.50
CA LEU A 18 -7.51 -9.14 -26.27
C LEU A 18 -7.34 -7.89 -25.41
N VAL A 19 -7.86 -7.95 -24.18
CA VAL A 19 -7.50 -7.07 -23.10
C VAL A 19 -6.06 -7.47 -22.90
N LEU A 20 -5.16 -6.78 -23.62
CA LEU A 20 -3.83 -6.53 -23.11
C LEU A 20 -4.09 -5.97 -21.72
N ALA A 21 -4.12 -6.88 -20.75
CA ALA A 21 -3.91 -6.54 -19.37
C ALA A 21 -2.52 -5.94 -19.40
N PHE A 22 -2.45 -4.61 -19.56
CA PHE A 22 -1.33 -3.85 -19.09
C PHE A 22 -1.29 -4.17 -17.59
N GLN A 23 -0.53 -5.23 -17.26
CA GLN A 23 -0.07 -5.42 -15.92
C GLN A 23 0.73 -4.16 -15.64
N PHE A 24 0.13 -3.25 -14.88
CA PHE A 24 0.80 -2.10 -14.31
C PHE A 24 1.81 -2.66 -13.30
N THR A 25 2.88 -3.27 -13.81
CA THR A 25 4.06 -3.52 -13.01
C THR A 25 4.66 -2.16 -12.78
N PRO A 26 4.80 -1.67 -11.54
CA PRO A 26 5.63 -0.53 -11.28
C PRO A 26 7.08 -1.03 -11.42
N GLN A 27 7.50 -1.32 -12.65
CA GLN A 27 8.91 -1.22 -13.00
C GLN A 27 9.21 0.27 -12.83
N VAL A 28 9.56 0.63 -11.59
CA VAL A 28 10.03 1.96 -11.27
C VAL A 28 11.24 2.16 -12.18
N GLU A 29 11.05 2.97 -13.22
CA GLU A 29 12.08 3.29 -14.20
C GLU A 29 13.36 3.66 -13.43
N LYS A 30 14.52 3.18 -13.92
CA LYS A 30 15.80 3.42 -13.26
C LYS A 30 16.02 4.93 -13.21
N ARG A 31 15.78 5.51 -12.03
CA ARG A 31 15.89 6.95 -11.75
C ARG A 31 17.26 7.48 -12.17
N SER A 32 17.29 8.70 -12.70
CA SER A 32 18.56 9.35 -13.05
C SER A 32 19.49 9.49 -11.84
N LEU A 33 20.81 9.50 -12.06
CA LEU A 33 21.81 9.75 -11.01
C LEU A 33 21.59 11.08 -10.28
N ARG A 34 21.00 12.07 -10.95
CA ARG A 34 20.65 13.36 -10.36
C ARG A 34 19.50 13.22 -9.37
N GLU A 35 18.42 12.56 -9.76
CA GLU A 35 17.26 12.31 -8.89
C GLU A 35 17.65 11.46 -7.67
N GLN A 36 18.49 10.44 -7.86
CA GLN A 36 19.00 9.63 -6.75
C GLN A 36 19.78 10.48 -5.73
N ARG A 37 20.64 11.41 -6.19
CA ARG A 37 21.39 12.32 -5.32
C ARG A 37 20.50 13.32 -4.58
N VAL A 38 19.51 13.89 -5.28
CA VAL A 38 18.52 14.80 -4.68
C VAL A 38 17.74 14.08 -3.58
N ARG A 39 17.23 12.88 -3.85
CA ARG A 39 16.50 12.10 -2.83
C ARG A 39 17.40 11.69 -1.68
N LYS A 40 18.67 11.33 -1.92
CA LYS A 40 19.66 11.05 -0.86
C LYS A 40 19.96 12.28 0.01
N PHE A 41 19.97 13.46 -0.60
CA PHE A 41 20.18 14.72 0.11
C PHE A 41 18.96 15.13 0.96
N PHE A 42 17.75 14.92 0.44
CA PHE A 42 16.49 15.23 1.12
C PHE A 42 15.89 14.08 1.92
N SER A 43 16.50 12.89 1.89
CA SER A 43 15.99 11.74 2.63
C SER A 43 16.22 11.98 4.11
N VAL A 44 15.11 12.09 4.83
CA VAL A 44 15.06 12.28 6.29
C VAL A 44 15.77 11.15 7.03
N CYS A 45 15.89 9.96 6.42
CA CYS A 45 16.60 8.81 6.95
C CYS A 45 17.71 8.33 6.00
N PRO A 46 18.84 7.82 6.52
CA PRO A 46 19.80 7.05 5.71
C PRO A 46 19.13 5.78 5.16
N PRO A 47 19.73 5.08 4.18
CA PRO A 47 19.21 3.79 3.72
C PRO A 47 19.03 2.79 4.89
N PHE A 48 17.87 2.14 4.95
CA PHE A 48 17.55 1.11 5.95
C PHE A 48 16.76 -0.03 5.31
N TYR A 49 16.78 -1.21 5.94
CA TYR A 49 15.94 -2.34 5.55
C TYR A 49 14.58 -2.27 6.23
N LEU A 50 13.52 -2.64 5.50
CA LEU A 50 12.23 -2.94 6.12
C LEU A 50 12.35 -4.22 6.94
N ARG A 51 11.51 -4.37 7.96
CA ARG A 51 11.43 -5.57 8.79
C ARG A 51 10.00 -6.01 9.01
N ASP A 52 9.77 -7.32 9.05
CA ASP A 52 8.50 -7.92 9.46
C ASP A 52 8.29 -7.83 10.99
N GLU A 53 7.17 -8.36 11.49
CA GLU A 53 6.85 -8.37 12.93
C GLU A 53 7.81 -9.25 13.76
N LYS A 54 8.42 -10.26 13.15
CA LYS A 54 9.45 -11.11 13.77
C LYS A 54 10.84 -10.46 13.73
N GLY A 55 10.99 -9.32 13.04
CA GLY A 55 12.23 -8.60 12.85
C GLY A 55 13.08 -9.10 11.67
N GLN A 56 12.57 -10.01 10.84
CA GLN A 56 13.26 -10.49 9.64
C GLN A 56 13.31 -9.37 8.58
N ILE A 57 14.36 -9.36 7.77
CA ILE A 57 14.55 -8.34 6.74
C ILE A 57 13.55 -8.58 5.59
N ILE A 58 12.91 -7.49 5.17
CA ILE A 58 12.16 -7.37 3.92
C ILE A 58 12.98 -6.47 2.99
N ASP A 59 13.29 -6.96 1.80
CA ASP A 59 14.06 -6.24 0.78
C ASP A 59 13.30 -6.29 -0.56
N PRO A 60 12.35 -5.36 -0.76
CA PRO A 60 11.53 -5.33 -1.97
C PRO A 60 12.31 -4.96 -3.22
N VAL A 61 13.46 -4.29 -3.07
CA VAL A 61 14.30 -3.87 -4.20
C VAL A 61 14.89 -5.08 -4.92
N HIS A 62 15.22 -6.13 -4.16
CA HIS A 62 15.75 -7.38 -4.68
C HIS A 62 14.73 -8.54 -4.63
N ASN A 63 13.44 -8.22 -4.48
CA ASN A 63 12.33 -9.18 -4.44
C ASN A 63 12.48 -10.28 -3.36
N LYS A 64 13.03 -9.94 -2.18
CA LYS A 64 13.14 -10.85 -1.03
C LYS A 64 12.09 -10.49 0.01
N ASN A 65 11.19 -11.44 0.31
CA ASN A 65 10.06 -11.26 1.23
C ASN A 65 9.22 -10.01 0.90
N ALA A 66 9.12 -9.66 -0.39
CA ALA A 66 8.52 -8.41 -0.85
C ALA A 66 6.99 -8.35 -0.65
N ASP A 67 6.38 -9.52 -0.45
CA ASP A 67 4.98 -9.78 -0.17
C ASP A 67 4.65 -9.82 1.33
N GLU A 68 5.65 -9.82 2.20
CA GLU A 68 5.45 -9.84 3.65
C GLU A 68 5.04 -8.46 4.19
N PRO A 69 4.14 -8.41 5.19
CA PRO A 69 3.78 -7.15 5.83
C PRO A 69 4.94 -6.61 6.65
N TYR A 70 5.27 -5.33 6.45
CA TYR A 70 6.29 -4.66 7.25
C TYR A 70 5.72 -4.24 8.61
N SER A 71 6.58 -4.25 9.63
CA SER A 71 6.31 -3.72 10.96
C SER A 71 6.97 -2.36 11.14
N PRO A 72 6.20 -1.26 11.22
CA PRO A 72 6.75 0.06 11.52
C PRO A 72 7.53 0.07 12.84
N LYS A 73 7.06 -0.69 13.84
CA LYS A 73 7.73 -0.81 15.14
C LYS A 73 9.11 -1.44 15.02
N LYS A 74 9.23 -2.55 14.29
CA LYS A 74 10.53 -3.22 14.10
C LYS A 74 11.45 -2.47 13.14
N THR A 75 10.89 -1.72 12.19
CA THR A 75 11.66 -0.95 11.19
C THR A 75 12.13 0.39 11.75
N CYS A 76 11.21 1.31 12.07
CA CYS A 76 11.55 2.66 12.56
C CYS A 76 12.16 2.62 13.96
N GLY A 77 11.77 1.62 14.77
CA GLY A 77 12.30 1.41 16.12
C GLY A 77 13.79 1.05 16.18
N GLN A 78 14.45 0.76 15.04
CA GLN A 78 15.90 0.56 15.00
C GLN A 78 16.67 1.88 15.19
N CYS A 79 16.09 3.01 14.78
CA CYS A 79 16.78 4.30 14.75
C CYS A 79 16.06 5.38 15.58
N HIS A 80 14.80 5.16 15.94
CA HIS A 80 13.98 6.12 16.66
C HIS A 80 13.29 5.46 17.84
N ASP A 81 13.00 6.25 18.88
CA ASP A 81 12.06 5.84 19.90
C ASP A 81 10.65 5.75 19.27
N TYR A 82 10.22 4.51 19.02
CA TYR A 82 8.94 4.24 18.39
C TYR A 82 7.76 4.74 19.25
N GLN A 83 7.88 4.71 20.59
CA GLN A 83 6.83 5.22 21.46
C GLN A 83 6.64 6.73 21.26
N ARG A 84 7.75 7.47 21.17
CA ARG A 84 7.74 8.90 20.85
C ARG A 84 7.19 9.21 19.46
N ILE A 85 7.45 8.35 18.46
CA ILE A 85 6.81 8.51 17.13
C ILE A 85 5.29 8.37 17.27
N THR A 86 4.83 7.32 17.94
CA THR A 86 3.39 7.02 18.06
C THR A 86 2.63 7.98 18.96
N SER A 87 3.32 8.83 19.75
CA SER A 87 2.68 9.89 20.54
C SER A 87 2.45 11.19 19.75
N ALA A 88 2.89 11.26 18.49
CA ALA A 88 2.62 12.42 17.64
C ALA A 88 1.12 12.54 17.35
N TYR A 89 0.64 13.78 17.22
CA TYR A 89 -0.77 14.12 17.11
C TYR A 89 -1.56 13.24 16.13
N HIS A 90 -1.04 12.97 14.93
CA HIS A 90 -1.74 12.16 13.94
C HIS A 90 -1.99 10.71 14.39
N PHE A 91 -1.11 10.10 15.19
CA PHE A 91 -1.34 8.75 15.71
C PHE A 91 -2.30 8.73 16.92
N GLU A 92 -2.49 9.87 17.57
CA GLU A 92 -3.35 10.03 18.75
C GLU A 92 -4.74 10.57 18.41
N GLN A 93 -4.90 11.17 17.22
CA GLN A 93 -6.13 11.85 16.83
C GLN A 93 -7.35 10.92 16.92
N GLY A 94 -8.32 11.32 17.74
CA GLY A 94 -9.56 10.57 17.99
C GLY A 94 -9.42 9.37 18.92
N ARG A 95 -8.21 9.00 19.40
CA ARG A 95 -7.98 7.76 20.16
C ARG A 95 -8.89 7.59 21.38
N GLN A 96 -9.16 8.68 22.10
CA GLN A 96 -9.98 8.68 23.33
C GLN A 96 -11.43 9.11 23.06
N GLU A 97 -11.80 9.33 21.80
CA GLU A 97 -13.14 9.76 21.42
C GLU A 97 -14.00 8.56 20.99
N LYS A 98 -15.25 8.56 21.43
CA LYS A 98 -16.20 7.53 21.01
C LYS A 98 -16.64 7.80 19.57
N ALA A 99 -16.50 6.80 18.70
CA ALA A 99 -17.05 6.90 17.34
C ALA A 99 -18.57 7.18 17.38
N PRO A 100 -19.06 8.23 16.69
CA PRO A 100 -20.48 8.58 16.68
C PRO A 100 -21.31 7.48 15.98
N SER A 101 -22.60 7.41 16.29
CA SER A 101 -23.50 6.34 15.82
C SER A 101 -23.53 6.21 14.30
N TRP A 102 -23.65 7.34 13.59
CA TRP A 102 -23.66 7.38 12.12
C TRP A 102 -22.38 6.79 11.49
N MET A 103 -21.25 6.92 12.19
CA MET A 103 -19.97 6.40 11.71
C MET A 103 -19.90 4.88 11.90
N LYS A 104 -20.40 4.36 13.01
CA LYS A 104 -20.47 2.90 13.26
C LYS A 104 -21.43 2.21 12.30
N GLU A 105 -22.55 2.84 12.00
CA GLU A 105 -23.53 2.32 11.05
C GLU A 105 -22.95 2.22 9.63
N ARG A 106 -22.17 3.21 9.21
CA ARG A 106 -21.57 3.25 7.86
C ARG A 106 -20.24 2.49 7.76
N TYR A 107 -19.45 2.47 8.83
CA TYR A 107 -18.10 1.92 8.88
C TYR A 107 -17.95 1.02 10.12
N PRO A 108 -18.46 -0.23 10.07
CA PRO A 108 -18.50 -1.10 11.24
C PRO A 108 -17.12 -1.49 11.78
N TRP A 109 -16.05 -1.32 11.00
CA TRP A 109 -14.66 -1.58 11.41
C TRP A 109 -14.00 -0.42 12.17
N VAL A 110 -14.60 0.78 12.17
CA VAL A 110 -14.03 1.98 12.78
C VAL A 110 -14.17 1.95 14.29
N LYS A 111 -13.07 2.25 15.00
CA LYS A 111 -13.01 2.29 16.47
C LYS A 111 -13.16 3.71 17.02
N SER A 112 -12.67 4.72 16.29
CA SER A 112 -12.69 6.12 16.71
C SER A 112 -12.89 7.09 15.53
N PRO A 113 -13.30 8.35 15.75
CA PRO A 113 -13.57 9.30 14.67
C PRO A 113 -12.34 9.91 14.00
N GLY A 114 -11.14 9.75 14.59
CA GLY A 114 -9.90 10.31 14.07
C GLY A 114 -9.08 9.31 13.25
N GLN A 115 -7.75 9.50 13.21
CA GLN A 115 -6.85 8.58 12.50
C GLN A 115 -6.52 7.33 13.32
N TYR A 116 -6.74 7.36 14.63
CA TYR A 116 -6.54 6.19 15.47
C TYR A 116 -7.67 5.16 15.29
N GLY A 117 -7.43 4.12 14.49
CA GLY A 117 -8.47 3.12 14.17
C GLY A 117 -9.68 3.76 13.47
N GLY A 118 -9.41 4.82 12.71
CA GLY A 118 -10.36 5.58 11.93
C GLY A 118 -10.84 4.86 10.69
N ARG A 119 -11.46 5.63 9.79
CA ARG A 119 -11.86 5.13 8.47
C ARG A 119 -10.68 4.75 7.57
N TRP A 120 -9.52 5.38 7.79
CA TRP A 120 -8.33 5.29 6.94
C TRP A 120 -7.33 4.27 7.46
#